data_AF-I1CGX8-F1
#
_entry.id   AF-I1CGX8-F1
#
_cell.length_a   1.000
_cell.length_b   1.000
_cell.length_c   1.000
_cell.angle_alpha   90.00
_cell.angle_beta   90.00
_cell.angle_gamma   90.00
#
_symmetry.space_group_name_H-M   'P 1'
#
loop_
_entity.id
_entity.type
_entity.pdbx_description
1 polymer ?
#
loop_
_entity_poly.entity_id
_entity_poly.type
_entity_poly.pdbx_seq_one_letter_code
_entity_poly.pdbx_strand_id
1 'polypeptide(L)'
;MIVDIHPNFRLTNAGKLLEAALKKKLAEVHSLLDQEKDNPRYTIAWRRKCSAEWNTDSQTFIPLEKMNIIKEPFVLIYMHIDELNELIQSETIYNHIKQIQQSVKDDQILLLIEGLEPYYKKRALLQKRIFDNQVRQNIQDINTVAASSSRRVRGVEDIEKLPSRETIEQCLNELQILHDIMIVPTKNDEDTASWIESLTTDLALGRYK
;
A
#
# COMPACT_ATOMS: atom_id res chain seq x y z
N MET A 1 8.82 -12.70 16.45
CA MET A 1 7.99 -12.60 15.23
C MET A 1 8.89 -12.87 14.04
N ILE A 2 8.38 -13.57 13.03
CA ILE A 2 9.04 -13.76 11.74
C ILE A 2 8.25 -12.97 10.70
N VAL A 3 8.94 -12.16 9.90
CA VAL A 3 8.36 -11.35 8.83
C VAL A 3 8.96 -11.83 7.53
N ASP A 4 8.11 -12.37 6.65
CA ASP A 4 8.52 -12.81 5.33
C ASP A 4 8.29 -11.67 4.34
N ILE A 5 9.36 -11.18 3.72
CA ILE A 5 9.34 -9.98 2.85
C ILE A 5 9.77 -10.37 1.45
N HIS A 6 8.99 -9.96 0.45
CA HIS A 6 9.32 -10.14 -0.96
C HIS A 6 10.58 -9.33 -1.34
N PRO A 7 11.55 -9.91 -2.07
CA PRO A 7 12.82 -9.24 -2.40
C PRO A 7 12.67 -7.89 -3.10
N ASN A 8 11.70 -7.75 -4.02
CA ASN A 8 11.44 -6.49 -4.70
C ASN A 8 11.13 -5.34 -3.74
N PHE A 9 10.39 -5.61 -2.66
CA PHE A 9 10.09 -4.58 -1.67
C PHE A 9 11.32 -4.19 -0.86
N ARG A 10 12.23 -5.13 -0.57
CA ARG A 10 13.49 -4.82 0.12
C ARG A 10 14.39 -3.86 -0.67
N LEU A 11 14.20 -3.76 -1.99
CA LEU A 11 14.94 -2.83 -2.84
C LEU A 11 14.44 -1.38 -2.72
N THR A 12 13.19 -1.19 -2.30
CA THR A 12 12.60 0.15 -2.11
C THR A 12 13.19 0.84 -0.88
N ASN A 13 13.01 2.16 -0.78
CA ASN A 13 13.45 2.89 0.41
C ASN A 13 12.67 2.47 1.66
N ALA A 14 11.34 2.31 1.52
CA ALA A 14 10.48 1.82 2.60
C ALA A 14 10.93 0.45 3.10
N GLY A 15 11.27 -0.49 2.20
CA GLY A 15 11.76 -1.81 2.58
C GLY A 15 13.09 -1.79 3.33
N LYS A 16 14.03 -0.93 2.92
CA LYS A 16 15.32 -0.73 3.61
C LYS A 16 15.12 -0.15 5.01
N LEU A 17 14.25 0.85 5.14
CA LEU A 17 13.90 1.46 6.43
C LEU A 17 13.23 0.44 7.36
N LEU A 18 12.27 -0.32 6.83
CA LEU A 18 11.59 -1.38 7.57
C LEU A 18 12.57 -2.45 8.06
N GLU A 19 13.47 -2.93 7.21
CA GLU A 19 14.45 -3.96 7.61
C GLU A 19 15.36 -3.46 8.74
N ALA A 20 15.79 -2.19 8.68
CA ALA A 20 16.56 -1.56 9.74
C ALA A 20 15.77 -1.44 11.05
N ALA A 21 14.47 -1.13 10.98
CA ALA A 21 13.59 -1.04 12.14
C ALA A 21 13.32 -2.42 12.78
N LEU A 22 12.99 -3.42 11.96
CA LEU A 22 12.71 -4.79 12.41
C LEU A 22 13.93 -5.45 13.07
N LYS A 23 15.14 -5.23 12.54
CA LYS A 23 16.38 -5.71 13.15
C LYS A 23 16.60 -5.17 14.57
N LYS A 24 16.27 -3.89 14.81
CA LYS A 24 16.36 -3.29 16.15
C LYS A 24 15.39 -3.93 17.15
N LYS A 25 14.24 -4.42 16.67
CA LYS A 25 13.20 -5.08 17.46
C LYS A 25 13.37 -6.61 17.56
N LEU A 26 14.52 -7.15 17.14
CA LEU A 26 14.82 -8.59 17.19
C LEU A 26 13.80 -9.45 16.41
N ALA A 27 13.16 -8.90 15.39
CA ALA A 27 12.30 -9.66 14.49
C ALA A 27 13.16 -10.41 13.46
N GLU A 28 12.78 -11.65 13.15
CA GLU A 28 13.43 -12.45 12.11
C GLU A 28 12.88 -12.06 10.75
N VAL A 29 13.75 -11.66 9.83
CA VAL A 29 13.36 -11.17 8.50
C VAL A 29 13.77 -12.18 7.44
N HIS A 30 12.81 -12.87 6.85
CA HIS A 30 13.01 -13.97 5.91
C HIS A 30 12.58 -13.57 4.49
N SER A 31 13.16 -14.20 3.48
CA SER A 31 12.73 -13.99 2.10
C SER A 31 11.44 -14.74 1.87
N LEU A 32 10.44 -14.05 1.33
CA LEU A 32 9.14 -14.67 1.07
C LEU A 32 9.24 -15.80 0.02
N LEU A 33 10.19 -15.70 -0.92
CA LEU A 33 10.44 -16.72 -1.95
C LEU A 33 10.98 -18.04 -1.39
N ASP A 34 11.56 -18.02 -0.19
CA ASP A 34 12.08 -19.25 0.44
C ASP A 34 10.95 -20.09 1.04
N GLN A 35 9.79 -19.48 1.30
CA GLN A 35 8.65 -20.14 1.95
C GLN A 35 7.58 -20.57 0.94
N GLU A 36 7.35 -19.77 -0.09
CA GLU A 36 6.30 -19.98 -1.09
C GLU A 36 6.89 -20.43 -2.41
N LYS A 37 6.55 -21.65 -2.86
CA LYS A 37 7.11 -22.25 -4.09
C LYS A 37 6.60 -21.60 -5.38
N ASP A 38 5.47 -20.91 -5.34
CA ASP A 38 4.71 -20.47 -6.53
C ASP A 38 4.83 -18.97 -6.85
N ASN A 39 5.92 -18.32 -6.41
CA ASN A 39 6.15 -16.87 -6.59
C ASN A 39 4.96 -16.02 -6.08
N PRO A 40 4.89 -15.77 -4.76
CA PRO A 40 3.74 -15.16 -4.13
C PRO A 40 3.49 -13.74 -4.68
N ARG A 41 2.21 -13.44 -4.91
CA ARG A 41 1.77 -12.17 -5.48
C ARG A 41 1.50 -11.08 -4.43
N TYR A 42 1.89 -11.33 -3.19
CA TYR A 42 1.83 -10.39 -2.08
C TYR A 42 3.25 -10.03 -1.60
N THR A 43 3.36 -8.95 -0.86
CA THR A 43 4.64 -8.34 -0.50
C THR A 43 5.16 -8.83 0.85
N ILE A 44 4.28 -8.92 1.85
CA ILE A 44 4.66 -9.27 3.22
C ILE A 44 3.65 -10.28 3.79
N ALA A 45 4.17 -11.25 4.53
CA ALA A 45 3.38 -12.10 5.43
C ALA A 45 4.06 -12.19 6.79
N TRP A 46 3.28 -12.53 7.81
CA TRP A 46 3.76 -12.67 9.18
C TRP A 46 3.60 -14.10 9.66
N ARG A 47 4.57 -14.54 10.46
CA ARG A 47 4.51 -15.80 11.19
C ARG A 47 5.00 -15.60 12.60
N ARG A 48 4.31 -16.21 13.55
CA ARG A 48 4.68 -16.15 14.96
C ARG A 48 5.25 -17.47 15.44
N LYS A 49 6.18 -17.37 16.38
CA LYS A 49 6.72 -18.51 17.14
C LYS A 49 5.85 -18.71 18.37
N CYS A 50 5.22 -19.87 18.50
CA CYS A 50 4.33 -20.24 19.58
C CYS A 50 4.99 -21.30 20.46
N SER A 51 5.22 -20.97 21.72
CA SER A 51 5.75 -21.88 22.75
C SER A 51 4.70 -22.32 23.77
N ALA A 52 3.50 -21.76 23.71
CA ALA A 52 2.37 -22.12 24.56
C ALA A 52 1.07 -21.83 23.82
N GLU A 53 0.04 -22.66 24.02
CA GLU A 53 -1.29 -22.49 23.44
C GLU A 53 -2.30 -22.11 24.51
N TRP A 54 -3.30 -21.30 24.14
CA TRP A 54 -4.40 -20.99 25.04
C TRP A 54 -5.38 -22.15 25.07
N ASN A 55 -5.62 -22.71 26.26
CA ASN A 55 -6.66 -23.71 26.45
C ASN A 55 -7.92 -23.02 27.01
N THR A 56 -9.01 -23.06 26.24
CA THR A 56 -10.28 -22.42 26.60
C THR A 56 -10.98 -23.08 27.78
N ASP A 57 -10.80 -24.37 27.98
CA ASP A 57 -11.47 -25.13 29.04
C ASP A 57 -10.81 -24.85 30.40
N SER A 58 -9.48 -24.81 30.43
CA SER A 58 -8.72 -24.51 31.65
C SER A 58 -8.45 -23.02 31.86
N GLN A 59 -8.76 -22.16 30.89
CA GLN A 59 -8.48 -20.71 30.90
C GLN A 59 -7.01 -20.42 31.23
N THR A 60 -6.10 -21.25 30.72
CA THR A 60 -4.66 -21.15 30.98
C THR A 60 -3.84 -21.38 29.71
N PHE A 61 -2.63 -20.84 29.69
CA PHE A 61 -1.64 -21.15 28.67
C PHE A 61 -0.95 -22.47 29.00
N ILE A 62 -1.07 -23.44 28.09
CA ILE A 62 -0.38 -24.73 28.18
C ILE A 62 0.91 -24.63 27.36
N PRO A 63 2.09 -24.75 27.98
CA PRO A 63 3.35 -24.81 27.25
C PRO A 63 3.36 -25.96 26.24
N LEU A 64 3.77 -25.68 25.02
CA LEU A 64 3.96 -26.69 23.99
C LEU A 64 5.31 -27.38 24.17
N GLU A 65 5.34 -28.71 24.03
CA GLU A 65 6.60 -29.49 24.11
C GLU A 65 7.61 -29.06 23.04
N LYS A 66 7.12 -28.60 21.88
CA LYS A 66 7.92 -28.09 20.77
C LYS A 66 7.36 -26.75 20.31
N MET A 67 8.26 -25.83 20.00
CA MET A 67 7.90 -24.53 19.45
C MET A 67 7.30 -24.70 18.05
N ASN A 68 6.08 -24.21 17.86
CA ASN A 68 5.39 -24.21 16.58
C ASN A 68 5.53 -22.85 15.90
N ILE A 69 5.57 -22.83 14.57
CA ILE A 69 5.51 -21.61 13.78
C ILE A 69 4.15 -21.55 13.11
N ILE A 70 3.37 -20.51 13.43
CA ILE A 70 1.99 -20.34 12.95
C ILE A 70 1.95 -19.11 12.04
N LYS A 71 1.25 -19.21 10.90
CA LYS A 71 1.02 -18.09 9.99
C LYS A 71 -0.05 -17.17 10.56
N GLU A 72 0.18 -15.86 10.51
CA GLU A 72 -0.86 -14.88 10.81
C GLU A 72 -1.83 -14.78 9.63
N PRO A 73 -3.14 -14.58 9.87
CA PRO A 73 -4.17 -14.59 8.83
C PRO A 73 -4.23 -13.26 8.05
N PHE A 74 -3.07 -12.66 7.78
CA PHE A 74 -2.92 -11.39 7.10
C PHE A 74 -1.80 -11.47 6.07
N VAL A 75 -2.05 -10.89 4.90
CA VAL A 75 -1.03 -10.62 3.89
C VAL A 75 -1.09 -9.16 3.48
N LEU A 76 0.06 -8.58 3.18
CA LEU A 76 0.15 -7.19 2.74
C LEU A 76 0.68 -7.10 1.32
N ILE A 77 0.04 -6.25 0.54
CA ILE A 77 0.44 -5.85 -0.80
C ILE A 77 0.87 -4.39 -0.70
N TYR A 78 2.14 -4.13 -1.02
CA TYR A 78 2.66 -2.79 -1.18
C TYR A 78 2.51 -2.34 -2.63
N MET A 79 2.02 -1.13 -2.83
CA MET A 79 1.90 -0.51 -4.14
C MET A 79 2.24 0.98 -4.04
N HIS A 80 3.08 1.49 -4.94
CA HIS A 80 3.27 2.94 -5.05
C HIS A 80 2.11 3.55 -5.85
N ILE A 81 1.73 4.80 -5.58
CA ILE A 81 0.62 5.48 -6.28
C ILE A 81 0.78 5.48 -7.82
N ASP A 82 2.01 5.50 -8.32
CA ASP A 82 2.25 5.45 -9.77
C ASP A 82 1.86 4.09 -10.38
N GLU A 83 2.12 2.99 -9.67
CA GLU A 83 1.71 1.64 -10.08
C GLU A 83 0.18 1.50 -10.04
N LEU A 84 -0.46 2.05 -8.99
CA LEU A 84 -1.92 2.09 -8.92
C LEU A 84 -2.53 2.86 -10.10
N ASN A 85 -1.95 4.02 -10.44
CA ASN A 85 -2.41 4.82 -11.57
C ASN A 85 -2.32 4.04 -12.89
N GLU A 86 -1.22 3.31 -13.11
CA GLU A 86 -1.03 2.46 -14.29
C GLU A 86 -2.07 1.33 -14.35
N LEU A 87 -2.33 0.66 -13.23
CA LEU A 87 -3.33 -0.42 -13.16
C LEU A 87 -4.76 0.09 -13.38
N ILE A 88 -5.08 1.29 -12.90
CA ILE A 88 -6.38 1.93 -13.14
C ILE A 88 -6.50 2.35 -14.61
N GLN A 89 -5.48 2.98 -15.18
CA GLN A 89 -5.49 3.40 -16.59
C GLN A 89 -5.57 2.24 -17.57
N SER A 90 -4.95 1.11 -17.23
CA SER A 90 -5.01 -0.12 -18.03
C SER A 90 -6.25 -0.98 -17.75
N GLU A 91 -7.12 -0.57 -16.83
CA GLU A 91 -8.31 -1.33 -16.40
C GLU A 91 -7.97 -2.75 -15.89
N THR A 92 -6.75 -2.97 -15.39
CA THR A 92 -6.26 -4.29 -14.96
C THR A 92 -6.28 -4.50 -13.46
N ILE A 93 -6.56 -3.46 -12.66
CA ILE A 93 -6.51 -3.51 -11.18
C ILE A 93 -7.36 -4.65 -10.58
N TYR A 94 -8.61 -4.82 -11.03
CA TYR A 94 -9.49 -5.88 -10.51
C TYR A 94 -8.98 -7.29 -10.85
N ASN A 95 -8.42 -7.48 -12.05
CA ASN A 95 -7.82 -8.75 -12.45
C ASN A 95 -6.56 -9.05 -11.63
N HIS A 96 -5.73 -8.04 -11.39
CA HIS A 96 -4.55 -8.13 -10.54
C HIS A 96 -4.94 -8.57 -9.12
N ILE A 97 -5.90 -7.88 -8.51
CA ILE A 97 -6.43 -8.21 -7.19
C ILE A 97 -7.02 -9.63 -7.14
N LYS A 98 -7.84 -10.01 -8.12
CA LYS A 98 -8.44 -11.34 -8.18
C LYS A 98 -7.39 -12.45 -8.23
N GLN A 99 -6.30 -12.23 -8.98
CA GLN A 99 -5.19 -13.18 -9.03
C GLN A 99 -4.48 -13.31 -7.68
N ILE A 100 -4.41 -12.23 -6.90
CA ILE A 100 -3.86 -12.28 -5.54
C ILE A 100 -4.80 -13.03 -4.62
N GLN A 101 -6.10 -12.72 -4.62
CA GLN A 101 -7.10 -13.43 -3.83
C GLN A 101 -7.09 -14.94 -4.09
N GLN A 102 -6.90 -15.36 -5.34
CA GLN A 102 -6.78 -16.78 -5.69
C GLN A 102 -5.51 -17.45 -5.13
N SER A 103 -4.45 -16.67 -4.89
CA SER A 103 -3.18 -17.18 -4.32
C SER A 103 -3.17 -17.22 -2.80
N VAL A 104 -4.11 -16.51 -2.15
CA VAL A 104 -4.15 -16.33 -0.70
C VAL A 104 -5.26 -17.21 -0.12
N LYS A 105 -4.91 -18.10 0.82
CA LYS A 105 -5.85 -19.08 1.41
C LYS A 105 -6.67 -18.45 2.55
N ASP A 106 -7.61 -17.59 2.19
CA ASP A 106 -8.53 -16.91 3.11
C ASP A 106 -7.87 -15.90 4.08
N ASP A 107 -6.58 -15.58 3.92
CA ASP A 107 -5.95 -14.51 4.70
C ASP A 107 -6.53 -13.14 4.28
N GLN A 108 -6.71 -12.25 5.26
CA GLN A 108 -7.16 -10.89 4.99
C GLN A 108 -6.07 -10.09 4.25
N ILE A 109 -6.46 -9.42 3.17
CA ILE A 109 -5.56 -8.65 2.32
C ILE A 109 -5.51 -7.19 2.78
N LEU A 110 -4.30 -6.72 3.06
CA LEU A 110 -3.97 -5.33 3.36
C LEU A 110 -3.32 -4.71 2.11
N LEU A 111 -4.01 -3.80 1.42
CA LEU A 111 -3.44 -3.05 0.30
C LEU A 111 -2.90 -1.72 0.80
N LEU A 112 -1.58 -1.65 0.95
CA LEU A 112 -0.86 -0.46 1.37
C LEU A 112 -0.44 0.36 0.15
N ILE A 113 -0.92 1.61 0.08
CA ILE A 113 -0.69 2.51 -1.06
C ILE A 113 0.16 3.70 -0.60
N GLU A 114 1.40 3.72 -1.07
CA GLU A 114 2.33 4.81 -0.76
C GLU A 114 2.13 6.00 -1.71
N GLY A 115 2.04 7.21 -1.13
CA GLY A 115 2.01 8.47 -1.88
C GLY A 115 0.62 8.95 -2.29
N LEU A 116 -0.46 8.30 -1.84
CA LEU A 116 -1.83 8.64 -2.22
C LEU A 116 -2.22 10.08 -1.83
N GLU A 117 -1.94 10.48 -0.59
CA GLU A 117 -2.22 11.83 -0.11
C GLU A 117 -1.42 12.92 -0.85
N PRO A 118 -0.07 12.83 -0.97
CA PRO A 118 0.71 13.76 -1.78
C PRO A 118 0.20 13.88 -3.21
N TYR A 119 -0.21 12.75 -3.81
CA TYR A 119 -0.76 12.72 -5.16
C TYR A 119 -2.02 13.58 -5.27
N TYR A 120 -3.00 13.42 -4.38
CA TYR A 120 -4.20 14.25 -4.37
C TYR A 120 -3.90 15.74 -4.17
N LYS A 121 -3.00 16.08 -3.24
CA LYS A 121 -2.59 17.47 -2.99
C LYS A 121 -1.93 18.09 -4.23
N LYS A 122 -1.02 17.35 -4.87
CA LYS A 122 -0.33 17.78 -6.08
C LYS A 122 -1.33 18.03 -7.22
N ARG A 123 -2.28 17.11 -7.44
CA ARG A 123 -3.31 17.25 -8.48
C ARG A 123 -4.20 18.46 -8.23
N ALA A 124 -4.72 18.64 -7.02
CA ALA A 124 -5.58 19.79 -6.67
C ALA A 124 -4.86 21.13 -6.85
N LEU A 125 -3.58 21.21 -6.46
CA LEU A 125 -2.76 22.41 -6.66
C LEU A 125 -2.59 22.75 -8.14
N LEU A 126 -2.43 21.73 -8.99
CA LEU A 126 -2.24 21.91 -10.42
C LEU A 126 -3.54 22.33 -11.11
N GLN A 127 -4.67 21.72 -10.75
CA GLN A 127 -6.00 22.16 -11.21
C GLN A 127 -6.27 23.62 -10.84
N LYS A 128 -5.95 24.03 -9.59
CA LYS A 128 -6.09 25.42 -9.16
C LYS A 128 -5.24 26.38 -10.00
N ARG A 129 -3.98 26.02 -10.27
CA ARG A 129 -3.09 26.84 -11.12
C ARG A 129 -3.61 26.96 -12.56
N ILE A 130 -4.17 25.89 -13.12
CA ILE A 130 -4.76 25.91 -14.46
C ILE A 130 -5.94 26.88 -14.48
N PHE A 131 -6.85 26.76 -13.51
CA PHE A 131 -8.00 27.64 -13.39
C PHE A 131 -7.59 29.11 -13.21
N ASP A 132 -6.67 29.40 -12.29
CA ASP A 132 -6.17 30.75 -12.04
C ASP A 132 -5.54 31.37 -13.30
N ASN A 133 -4.82 30.58 -14.09
CA ASN A 133 -4.23 31.03 -15.35
C ASN A 133 -5.29 31.31 -16.43
N GLN A 134 -6.29 30.43 -16.56
CA GLN A 134 -7.41 30.63 -17.50
C GLN A 134 -8.22 31.88 -17.17
N VAL A 135 -8.52 32.11 -15.88
CA VAL A 135 -9.23 33.32 -15.43
C VAL A 135 -8.41 34.58 -15.72
N ARG A 136 -7.10 34.55 -15.46
CA ARG A 136 -6.20 35.68 -15.77
C ARG A 136 -6.13 35.98 -17.26
N GLN A 137 -6.06 34.96 -18.11
CA GLN A 137 -6.06 35.11 -19.57
C GLN A 137 -7.38 35.73 -20.05
N ASN A 138 -8.53 35.23 -19.59
CA ASN A 138 -9.84 35.78 -19.95
C ASN A 138 -10.02 37.26 -19.52
N ILE A 139 -9.47 37.67 -18.35
CA ILE A 139 -9.51 39.07 -17.90
C ILE A 139 -8.58 39.98 -18.75
N GLN A 140 -7.45 39.44 -19.22
CA GLN A 140 -6.53 40.17 -20.11
C GLN A 140 -7.08 40.28 -21.53
N ASP A 141 -7.73 39.24 -22.05
CA ASP A 141 -8.35 39.23 -23.38
C ASP A 141 -9.54 40.21 -23.51
N ILE A 142 -10.24 40.50 -22.40
CA ILE A 142 -11.29 41.54 -22.37
C ILE A 142 -10.71 42.97 -22.46
N ASN A 143 -9.44 43.17 -22.08
CA ASN A 143 -8.82 44.50 -22.01
C ASN A 143 -7.79 44.80 -23.10
N THR A 144 -7.31 43.81 -23.87
CA THR A 144 -6.31 44.03 -24.93
C THR A 144 -6.48 43.10 -26.13
N VAL A 145 -6.82 43.67 -27.29
CA VAL A 145 -6.61 43.06 -28.62
C VAL A 145 -5.10 43.10 -28.92
N ALA A 146 -4.31 42.17 -28.38
CA ALA A 146 -2.93 41.97 -28.83
C ALA A 146 -2.44 40.55 -28.55
N ALA A 147 -2.01 39.90 -29.63
CA ALA A 147 -1.51 38.54 -29.70
C ALA A 147 -0.48 38.21 -28.60
N SER A 148 -0.67 37.10 -27.89
CA SER A 148 0.46 36.41 -27.27
C SER A 148 0.28 34.88 -27.25
N SER A 149 1.28 34.24 -27.84
CA SER A 149 1.45 32.80 -28.03
C SER A 149 1.32 32.03 -26.70
N SER A 150 0.30 31.17 -26.63
CA SER A 150 0.07 30.15 -25.61
C SER A 150 1.32 29.29 -25.39
N ARG A 151 2.08 29.60 -24.34
CA ARG A 151 3.17 28.76 -23.85
C ARG A 151 2.56 27.78 -22.85
N ARG A 152 1.91 26.72 -23.36
CA ARG A 152 1.41 25.61 -22.53
C ARG A 152 2.54 25.12 -21.63
N VAL A 153 2.30 25.17 -20.32
CA VAL A 153 3.25 24.71 -19.31
C VAL A 153 3.36 23.19 -19.46
N ARG A 154 4.53 22.73 -19.88
CA ARG A 154 4.88 21.34 -20.27
C ARG A 154 4.53 20.25 -19.24
N GLY A 155 4.14 20.61 -18.01
CA GLY A 155 3.72 19.66 -16.95
C GLY A 155 2.20 19.50 -16.77
N VAL A 156 1.37 20.19 -17.55
CA VAL A 156 -0.10 20.12 -17.43
C VAL A 156 -0.69 18.94 -18.21
N GLU A 157 -0.13 18.65 -19.39
CA GLU A 157 -0.63 17.58 -20.28
C GLU A 157 -0.41 16.16 -19.71
N ASP A 158 0.55 15.98 -18.80
CA ASP A 158 0.78 14.69 -18.15
C ASP A 158 -0.22 14.38 -17.01
N ILE A 159 -0.86 15.39 -16.42
CA ILE A 159 -1.79 15.20 -15.29
C ILE A 159 -3.21 14.90 -15.76
N GLU A 160 -3.63 15.48 -16.89
CA GLU A 160 -4.92 15.15 -17.49
C GLU A 160 -5.00 13.67 -17.90
N LYS A 161 -3.86 13.07 -18.24
CA LYS A 161 -3.78 11.63 -18.53
C LYS A 161 -3.90 10.77 -17.27
N LEU A 162 -3.42 11.27 -16.11
CA LEU A 162 -3.48 10.53 -14.85
C LEU A 162 -4.91 10.49 -14.28
N PRO A 163 -5.31 9.39 -13.61
CA PRO A 163 -6.65 9.23 -13.04
C PRO A 163 -7.08 10.41 -12.15
N SER A 164 -8.37 10.72 -12.16
CA SER A 164 -8.90 11.74 -11.24
C SER A 164 -8.96 11.19 -9.81
N ARG A 165 -9.09 12.10 -8.82
CA ARG A 165 -9.31 11.68 -7.43
C ARG A 165 -10.58 10.84 -7.33
N GLU A 166 -11.66 11.28 -7.98
CA GLU A 166 -12.94 10.58 -7.99
C GLU A 166 -12.81 9.17 -8.57
N THR A 167 -12.02 9.02 -9.65
CA THR A 167 -11.76 7.72 -10.27
C THR A 167 -11.01 6.78 -9.32
N ILE A 168 -9.96 7.28 -8.66
CA ILE A 168 -9.17 6.49 -7.71
C ILE A 168 -10.02 6.11 -6.49
N GLU A 169 -10.71 7.07 -5.88
CA GLU A 169 -11.57 6.82 -4.72
C GLU A 169 -12.69 5.82 -5.04
N GLN A 170 -13.32 5.92 -6.21
CA GLN A 170 -14.32 4.94 -6.64
C GLN A 170 -13.71 3.54 -6.75
N CYS A 171 -12.55 3.42 -7.42
CA CYS A 171 -11.84 2.14 -7.52
C CYS A 171 -11.49 1.57 -6.13
N LEU A 172 -10.96 2.38 -5.22
CA LEU A 172 -10.58 1.93 -3.88
C LEU A 172 -11.80 1.50 -3.06
N ASN A 173 -12.92 2.22 -3.16
CA ASN A 173 -14.17 1.84 -2.49
C ASN A 173 -14.72 0.53 -3.05
N GLU A 174 -14.68 0.32 -4.36
CA GLU A 174 -15.09 -0.93 -4.98
C GLU A 174 -14.21 -2.11 -4.54
N LEU A 175 -12.89 -1.91 -4.46
CA LEU A 175 -11.97 -2.92 -3.90
C LEU A 175 -12.30 -3.25 -2.44
N GLN A 176 -12.59 -2.24 -1.61
CA GLN A 176 -12.92 -2.46 -0.21
C GLN A 176 -14.24 -3.21 -0.02
N ILE A 177 -15.28 -2.85 -0.77
CA ILE A 177 -16.63 -3.39 -0.60
C ILE A 177 -16.78 -4.75 -1.29
N LEU A 178 -16.33 -4.86 -2.54
CA LEU A 178 -16.58 -6.06 -3.37
C LEU A 178 -15.53 -7.14 -3.17
N HIS A 179 -14.31 -6.77 -2.76
CA HIS A 179 -13.19 -7.71 -2.62
C HIS A 179 -12.70 -7.87 -1.18
N ASP A 180 -13.34 -7.23 -0.19
CA ASP A 180 -12.97 -7.31 1.23
C ASP A 180 -11.48 -6.98 1.49
N ILE A 181 -10.96 -5.99 0.75
CA ILE A 181 -9.58 -5.53 0.91
C ILE A 181 -9.53 -4.36 1.88
N MET A 182 -8.63 -4.43 2.85
CA MET A 182 -8.33 -3.31 3.73
C MET A 182 -7.35 -2.36 3.05
N ILE A 183 -7.79 -1.14 2.76
CA ILE A 183 -6.97 -0.08 2.16
C ILE A 183 -6.20 0.67 3.24
N VAL A 184 -4.89 0.83 3.04
CA VAL A 184 -3.98 1.51 3.97
C VAL A 184 -3.18 2.57 3.20
N PRO A 185 -3.61 3.85 3.17
CA PRO A 185 -2.83 4.89 2.53
C PRO A 185 -1.67 5.35 3.43
N THR A 186 -0.49 5.53 2.83
CA THR A 186 0.68 6.12 3.50
C THR A 186 1.23 7.28 2.67
N LYS A 187 1.93 8.20 3.33
CA LYS A 187 2.38 9.45 2.70
C LYS A 187 3.71 9.31 1.97
N ASN A 188 4.66 8.61 2.58
CA ASN A 188 6.02 8.46 2.09
C ASN A 188 6.61 7.14 2.61
N ASP A 189 7.86 6.87 2.23
CA ASP A 189 8.62 5.68 2.59
C ASP A 189 8.81 5.52 4.11
N GLU A 190 9.04 6.61 4.85
CA GLU A 190 9.13 6.59 6.31
C GLU A 190 7.80 6.18 6.97
N ASP A 191 6.69 6.76 6.51
CA ASP A 191 5.33 6.44 6.98
C ASP A 191 4.95 5.00 6.65
N THR A 192 5.27 4.53 5.43
CA THR A 192 5.12 3.12 5.04
C THR A 192 5.87 2.18 5.98
N ALA A 193 7.16 2.43 6.21
CA ALA A 193 7.98 1.58 7.08
C ALA A 193 7.45 1.58 8.52
N SER A 194 7.13 2.77 9.05
CA SER A 194 6.58 2.95 10.39
C SER A 194 5.24 2.23 10.58
N TRP A 195 4.34 2.32 9.62
CA TRP A 195 3.04 1.65 9.69
C TRP A 195 3.19 0.12 9.72
N ILE A 196 4.03 -0.44 8.86
CA ILE A 196 4.29 -1.89 8.82
C ILE A 196 4.99 -2.35 10.11
N GLU A 197 5.92 -1.55 10.64
CA GLU A 197 6.58 -1.81 11.92
C GLU A 197 5.57 -1.85 13.09
N SER A 198 4.65 -0.88 13.14
CA SER A 198 3.59 -0.83 14.14
C SER A 198 2.68 -2.05 14.04
N LEU A 199 2.17 -2.38 12.85
CA LEU A 199 1.37 -3.59 12.64
C LEU A 199 2.11 -4.85 13.09
N THR A 200 3.39 -4.98 12.73
CA THR A 200 4.22 -6.12 13.15
C THR A 200 4.33 -6.21 14.67
N THR A 201 4.44 -5.07 15.34
CA THR A 201 4.50 -4.98 16.80
C THR A 201 3.16 -5.38 17.42
N ASP A 202 2.05 -4.89 16.86
CA ASP A 202 0.70 -5.21 17.32
C ASP A 202 0.39 -6.69 17.15
N LEU A 203 0.75 -7.30 16.01
CA LEU A 203 0.63 -8.75 15.79
C LEU A 203 1.48 -9.55 16.78
N ALA A 204 2.68 -9.07 17.10
CA ALA A 204 3.57 -9.73 18.07
C ALA A 204 3.02 -9.66 19.50
N LEU A 205 2.36 -8.57 19.88
CA LEU A 205 1.73 -8.38 21.18
C LEU A 205 0.32 -8.96 21.28
N GLY A 206 -0.34 -9.19 20.15
CA GLY A 206 -1.67 -9.77 20.07
C GLY A 206 -1.75 -11.10 20.81
N ARG A 207 -2.75 -11.24 21.68
CA ARG A 207 -3.06 -12.50 22.39
C ARG A 207 -3.69 -13.50 21.41
N TYR A 208 -3.44 -14.79 21.65
CA TYR A 208 -4.14 -15.90 21.01
C TYR A 208 -5.66 -15.64 21.08
N LYS A 209 -6.34 -15.67 19.93
CA LYS A 209 -7.80 -15.68 19.84
C LYS A 209 -8.28 -17.07 19.49
#